data_AF-A0A1Y4BCM6-F1
#
_entry.id   AF-A0A1Y4BCM6-F1
#
_cell.length_a   1.000
_cell.length_b   1.000
_cell.length_c   1.000
_cell.angle_alpha   90.00
_cell.angle_beta   90.00
_cell.angle_gamma   90.00
#
_symmetry.space_group_name_H-M   'P 1'
#
loop_
_entity.id
_entity.type
_entity.pdbx_description
1 polymer ?
#
loop_
_entity_poly.entity_id
_entity_poly.type
_entity_poly.pdbx_seq_one_letter_code
_entity_poly.pdbx_strand_id
1 'polypeptide(L)'
;MDATDLDLARALLIAEKDATLVAVRGDEIHVCRERGVKPLLKMIKDGRSLRGFSVADKVVGKAPALLYAVLGPDAVFSPVMSWTGRAVLLASGIATSYDTLVRHIQNRANNGQCPMDSSVTNVWEPYEAVGVLMDRARQMSLGV
;
A
#
# COMPACT_ATOMS: atom_id res chain seq x y z
N MET A 1 -8.14 1.12 27.21
CA MET A 1 -8.46 0.84 25.80
C MET A 1 -7.27 0.09 25.27
N ASP A 2 -7.48 -1.16 24.90
CA ASP A 2 -6.42 -1.94 24.26
C ASP A 2 -6.07 -1.30 22.91
N ALA A 3 -4.79 -1.31 22.55
CA ALA A 3 -4.34 -0.76 21.28
C ALA A 3 -4.96 -1.58 20.13
N THR A 4 -5.48 -0.90 19.11
CA THR A 4 -6.01 -1.60 17.94
C THR A 4 -4.86 -2.22 17.12
N ASP A 5 -5.16 -3.21 16.28
CA ASP A 5 -4.18 -3.77 15.34
C ASP A 5 -3.54 -2.69 14.46
N LEU A 6 -4.29 -1.64 14.11
CA LEU A 6 -3.77 -0.51 13.33
C LEU A 6 -2.79 0.35 14.14
N ASP A 7 -3.05 0.57 15.43
CA ASP A 7 -2.13 1.29 16.32
C ASP A 7 -0.81 0.52 16.47
N LEU A 8 -0.89 -0.80 16.62
CA LEU A 8 0.29 -1.67 16.68
C LEU A 8 1.06 -1.67 15.35
N ALA A 9 0.37 -1.82 14.21
CA ALA A 9 0.99 -1.76 12.89
C ALA A 9 1.74 -0.44 12.68
N ARG A 10 1.12 0.68 13.07
CA ARG A 10 1.72 2.02 13.01
C ARG A 10 2.95 2.13 13.92
N ALA A 11 2.85 1.69 15.17
CA ALA A 11 3.95 1.76 16.12
C ALA A 11 5.17 0.97 15.64
N LEU A 12 4.96 -0.24 15.11
CA LEU A 12 6.01 -1.09 14.57
C LEU A 12 6.65 -0.49 13.31
N LEU A 13 5.86 0.10 12.39
CA LEU A 13 6.39 0.79 11.22
C LEU A 13 7.31 1.96 11.60
N ILE A 14 7.02 2.66 12.70
CA ILE A 14 7.83 3.77 13.20
C ILE A 14 9.09 3.26 13.91
N ALA A 15 8.96 2.19 14.70
CA ALA A 15 10.06 1.62 15.48
C ALA A 15 11.12 0.95 14.58
N GLU A 16 10.69 0.24 13.54
CA GLU A 16 11.56 -0.47 12.61
C GLU A 16 11.94 0.41 11.40
N LYS A 17 13.12 1.03 11.45
CA LYS A 17 13.57 2.02 10.44
C LYS A 17 13.58 1.50 9.00
N ASP A 18 13.83 0.20 8.82
CA ASP A 18 13.90 -0.49 7.53
C ASP A 18 12.54 -1.07 7.08
N ALA A 19 11.53 -1.06 7.95
CA ALA A 19 10.18 -1.45 7.57
C ALA A 19 9.58 -0.47 6.55
N THR A 20 8.90 -1.04 5.57
CA THR A 20 8.15 -0.31 4.54
C THR A 20 6.65 -0.57 4.65
N LEU A 21 6.29 -1.73 5.20
CA LEU A 21 4.91 -2.12 5.44
C LEU A 21 4.87 -3.06 6.65
N VAL A 22 3.90 -2.86 7.53
CA VAL A 22 3.57 -3.77 8.63
C VAL A 22 2.08 -4.12 8.54
N ALA A 23 1.74 -5.40 8.58
CA ALA A 23 0.35 -5.87 8.69
C ALA A 23 0.17 -6.64 10.00
N VAL A 24 -0.90 -6.33 10.73
CA VAL A 24 -1.23 -6.92 12.04
C VAL A 24 -2.64 -7.47 12.02
N ARG A 25 -2.83 -8.67 12.57
CA ARG A 25 -4.13 -9.29 12.85
C ARG A 25 -4.04 -10.08 14.16
N GLY A 26 -4.49 -9.49 15.26
CA GLY A 26 -4.25 -10.04 16.60
C GLY A 26 -2.76 -10.27 16.84
N ASP A 27 -2.37 -11.52 17.12
CA ASP A 27 -0.97 -11.89 17.38
C ASP A 27 -0.13 -12.10 16.09
N GLU A 28 -0.76 -12.07 14.91
CA GLU A 28 -0.07 -12.28 13.64
C GLU A 28 0.49 -10.96 13.09
N ILE A 29 1.81 -10.89 12.92
CA ILE A 29 2.52 -9.69 12.47
C ILE A 29 3.38 -10.02 11.24
N HIS A 30 3.17 -9.29 10.15
CA HIS A 30 3.99 -9.35 8.94
C HIS A 30 4.76 -8.04 8.75
N VAL A 31 6.09 -8.11 8.77
CA VAL A 31 6.95 -6.95 8.48
C VAL A 31 7.62 -7.11 7.13
N CYS A 32 7.38 -6.16 6.23
CA CYS A 32 7.98 -6.06 4.92
C CYS A 32 9.06 -4.97 4.90
N ARG A 33 10.17 -5.26 4.22
CA ARG A 33 11.31 -4.33 4.01
C ARG A 33 11.51 -3.99 2.54
N GLU A 34 10.80 -4.67 1.64
CA GLU A 34 10.86 -4.42 0.20
C GLU A 34 10.18 -3.09 -0.14
N ARG A 35 10.72 -2.37 -1.12
CA ARG A 35 10.27 -1.00 -1.44
C ARG A 35 9.25 -0.99 -2.57
N GLY A 36 8.41 0.05 -2.58
CA GLY A 36 7.39 0.26 -3.60
C GLY A 36 6.26 -0.77 -3.50
N VAL A 37 5.60 -1.07 -4.61
CA VAL A 37 4.46 -2.01 -4.63
C VAL A 37 4.85 -3.48 -4.70
N LYS A 38 6.15 -3.78 -4.76
CA LYS A 38 6.70 -5.13 -4.89
C LYS A 38 6.14 -6.14 -3.87
N PRO A 39 6.10 -5.85 -2.54
CA PRO A 39 5.55 -6.81 -1.58
C PRO A 39 4.08 -7.12 -1.86
N LEU A 40 3.28 -6.12 -2.25
CA LEU A 40 1.85 -6.31 -2.54
C LEU A 40 1.63 -7.15 -3.80
N LEU A 41 2.40 -6.90 -4.86
CA LEU A 41 2.33 -7.70 -6.09
C LEU A 41 2.70 -9.17 -5.84
N LYS A 42 3.73 -9.42 -5.02
CA LYS A 42 4.08 -10.78 -4.61
C LYS A 42 2.96 -11.45 -3.81
N MET A 43 2.38 -10.75 -2.84
CA MET A 43 1.24 -11.27 -2.07
C MET A 43 0.07 -11.68 -2.98
N ILE A 44 -0.27 -10.86 -3.96
CA ILE A 44 -1.33 -11.17 -4.93
C ILE A 44 -0.97 -12.39 -5.78
N LYS A 45 0.26 -12.45 -6.30
CA LYS A 45 0.76 -13.57 -7.10
C LYS A 45 0.74 -14.90 -6.33
N ASP A 46 1.08 -14.84 -5.04
CA ASP A 46 1.08 -15.99 -4.14
C ASP A 46 -0.35 -16.36 -3.65
N GLY A 47 -1.38 -15.66 -4.11
CA GLY A 47 -2.77 -15.89 -3.70
C GLY A 47 -3.06 -15.52 -2.25
N ARG A 48 -2.22 -14.67 -1.62
CA ARG A 48 -2.42 -14.23 -0.24
C ARG A 48 -3.59 -13.23 -0.15
N SER A 49 -4.24 -13.23 1.00
CA SER A 49 -5.24 -12.23 1.39
C SER A 49 -4.78 -11.50 2.65
N LEU A 50 -5.14 -10.23 2.76
CA LEU A 50 -4.97 -9.42 3.96
C LEU A 50 -6.30 -9.19 4.70
N ARG A 51 -7.36 -9.96 4.42
CA ARG A 51 -8.63 -9.87 5.16
C ARG A 51 -8.43 -10.07 6.67
N GLY A 52 -9.03 -9.18 7.46
CA GLY A 52 -8.85 -9.14 8.91
C GLY A 52 -7.56 -8.44 9.37
N PHE A 53 -6.66 -8.04 8.47
CA PHE A 53 -5.46 -7.30 8.85
C PHE A 53 -5.69 -5.80 8.84
N SER A 54 -5.03 -5.12 9.78
CA SER A 54 -4.73 -3.70 9.71
C SER A 54 -3.31 -3.49 9.19
N VAL A 55 -3.13 -2.57 8.25
CA VAL A 55 -1.84 -2.34 7.58
C VAL A 55 -1.34 -0.93 7.85
N ALA A 56 -0.07 -0.78 8.20
CA ALA A 56 0.66 0.47 8.14
C ALA A 56 1.67 0.40 6.99
N ASP A 57 1.53 1.28 6.00
CA ASP A 57 2.41 1.35 4.83
C ASP A 57 3.07 2.73 4.75
N LYS A 58 4.39 2.75 4.55
CA LYS A 58 5.20 3.96 4.60
C LYS A 58 4.75 5.04 3.62
N VAL A 59 4.28 4.67 2.43
CA VAL A 59 3.78 5.61 1.41
C VAL A 59 2.67 4.98 0.58
N VAL A 60 1.46 5.50 0.68
CA VAL A 60 0.29 4.99 -0.05
C VAL A 60 -0.16 5.96 -1.14
N GLY A 61 0.23 5.65 -2.37
CA GLY A 61 -0.28 6.25 -3.60
C GLY A 61 -1.49 5.51 -4.19
N LYS A 62 -1.87 5.89 -5.41
CA LYS A 62 -2.97 5.21 -6.13
C LYS A 62 -2.63 3.75 -6.43
N ALA A 63 -1.37 3.47 -6.80
CA ALA A 63 -0.94 2.13 -7.14
C ALA A 63 -1.07 1.14 -5.97
N PRO A 64 -0.45 1.36 -4.79
CA PRO A 64 -0.63 0.46 -3.66
C PRO A 64 -2.09 0.40 -3.18
N ALA A 65 -2.85 1.50 -3.24
CA ALA A 65 -4.28 1.49 -2.87
C ALA A 65 -5.11 0.52 -3.74
N LEU A 66 -4.87 0.48 -5.06
CA LEU A 66 -5.54 -0.48 -5.94
C LEU A 66 -5.14 -1.93 -5.63
N LEU A 67 -3.90 -2.17 -5.24
CA LEU A 67 -3.47 -3.50 -4.80
C LEU A 67 -4.08 -3.89 -3.46
N TYR A 68 -4.23 -2.95 -2.52
CA TYR A 68 -4.96 -3.17 -1.29
C TYR A 68 -6.44 -3.48 -1.53
N ALA A 69 -7.07 -2.84 -2.52
CA ALA A 69 -8.44 -3.18 -2.92
C ALA A 69 -8.60 -4.65 -3.37
N VAL A 70 -7.53 -5.25 -3.92
CA VAL A 70 -7.50 -6.70 -4.24
C VAL A 70 -7.19 -7.56 -3.00
N LEU A 71 -6.21 -7.16 -2.19
CA LEU A 71 -5.76 -7.92 -1.02
C LEU A 71 -6.79 -7.92 0.13
N GLY A 72 -7.52 -6.82 0.27
CA GLY A 72 -8.66 -6.60 1.16
C GLY A 72 -8.35 -6.51 2.66
N PRO A 73 -7.39 -5.69 3.12
CA PRO A 73 -7.26 -5.39 4.56
C PRO A 73 -8.44 -4.60 5.08
N ASP A 74 -8.67 -4.68 6.40
CA ASP A 74 -9.75 -3.96 7.07
C ASP A 74 -9.42 -2.47 7.21
N ALA A 75 -8.13 -2.16 7.41
CA ALA A 75 -7.64 -0.79 7.52
C ALA A 75 -6.25 -0.59 6.93
N VAL A 76 -5.99 0.63 6.42
CA VAL A 76 -4.68 1.08 5.94
C VAL A 76 -4.34 2.46 6.52
N PHE A 77 -3.26 2.52 7.29
CA PHE A 77 -2.58 3.74 7.72
C PHE A 77 -1.39 4.04 6.81
N SER A 78 -1.15 5.32 6.53
CA SER A 78 0.12 5.75 5.93
C SER A 78 0.59 7.11 6.44
N PRO A 79 1.89 7.28 6.79
CA PRO A 79 2.42 8.60 7.08
C PRO A 79 2.21 9.60 5.92
N VAL A 80 2.29 9.13 4.67
CA VAL A 80 2.08 9.96 3.47
C VAL A 80 1.14 9.23 2.51
N MET A 81 -0.03 9.81 2.29
CA MET A 81 -1.06 9.26 1.42
C MET A 81 -1.42 10.23 0.29
N SER A 82 -1.69 9.73 -0.92
CA SER A 82 -2.21 10.57 -2.01
C SER A 82 -3.74 10.72 -1.97
N TRP A 83 -4.27 11.79 -2.55
CA TRP A 83 -5.72 12.01 -2.69
C TRP A 83 -6.41 10.85 -3.39
N THR A 84 -5.83 10.37 -4.48
CA THR A 84 -6.35 9.24 -5.25
C THR A 84 -6.17 7.91 -4.52
N GLY A 85 -5.08 7.72 -3.79
CA GLY A 85 -4.88 6.55 -2.93
C GLY A 85 -5.98 6.45 -1.87
N ARG A 86 -6.25 7.55 -1.15
CA ARG A 86 -7.34 7.64 -0.18
C ARG A 86 -8.71 7.33 -0.82
N ALA A 87 -8.99 7.92 -1.98
CA ALA A 87 -10.26 7.74 -2.67
C ALA A 87 -10.50 6.27 -3.06
N VAL A 88 -9.47 5.58 -3.56
CA VAL A 88 -9.53 4.15 -3.89
C VAL A 88 -9.81 3.32 -2.64
N LEU A 89 -9.07 3.53 -1.53
CA LEU A 89 -9.27 2.77 -0.29
C LEU A 89 -10.71 2.91 0.23
N LEU A 90 -11.22 4.15 0.29
CA LEU A 90 -12.58 4.41 0.75
C LEU A 90 -13.64 3.77 -0.17
N ALA A 91 -13.46 3.86 -1.49
CA ALA A 91 -14.36 3.24 -2.45
C ALA A 91 -14.36 1.70 -2.35
N SER A 92 -13.25 1.12 -1.91
CA SER A 92 -13.12 -0.33 -1.66
C SER A 92 -13.57 -0.75 -0.27
N GLY A 93 -14.13 0.16 0.55
CA GLY A 93 -14.60 -0.15 1.90
C GLY A 93 -13.49 -0.35 2.93
N ILE A 94 -12.26 0.08 2.62
CA ILE A 94 -11.09 -0.05 3.50
C ILE A 94 -11.01 1.19 4.39
N ALA A 95 -11.02 0.99 5.71
CA ALA A 95 -10.83 2.08 6.65
C ALA A 95 -9.44 2.70 6.46
N THR A 96 -9.33 4.03 6.50
CA THR A 96 -8.07 4.68 6.16
C THR A 96 -7.74 5.85 7.06
N SER A 97 -6.47 5.95 7.43
CA SER A 97 -5.91 7.05 8.21
C SER A 97 -4.53 7.43 7.69
N TYR A 98 -4.09 8.66 7.97
CA TYR A 98 -2.83 9.18 7.48
C TYR A 98 -2.35 10.36 8.31
N ASP A 99 -1.05 10.63 8.26
CA ASP A 99 -0.47 11.85 8.86
C ASP A 99 -0.50 13.02 7.87
N THR A 100 -0.11 12.79 6.63
CA THR A 100 -0.09 13.82 5.58
C THR A 100 -0.82 13.33 4.33
N LEU A 101 -1.71 14.17 3.80
CA LEU A 101 -2.44 13.92 2.57
C LEU A 101 -1.93 14.84 1.45
N VAL A 102 -1.43 14.25 0.37
CA VAL A 102 -0.80 14.98 -0.76
C VAL A 102 -1.54 14.76 -2.07
N ARG A 103 -1.39 15.68 -3.03
CA ARG A 103 -2.04 15.55 -4.35
C ARG A 103 -1.57 14.31 -5.12
N HIS A 104 -0.27 14.02 -5.11
CA HIS A 104 0.33 12.85 -5.75
C HIS A 104 1.61 12.42 -5.03
N ILE A 105 1.96 11.14 -5.13
CA ILE A 105 3.24 10.63 -4.63
C ILE A 105 4.34 11.00 -5.63
N GLN A 106 5.42 11.62 -5.14
CA GLN A 106 6.58 11.95 -5.93
C GLN A 106 7.49 10.73 -6.15
N ASN A 107 8.22 10.72 -7.27
CA ASN A 107 9.26 9.73 -7.50
C ASN A 107 10.48 10.00 -6.60
N ARG A 108 11.40 9.03 -6.53
CA ARG A 108 12.59 9.12 -5.65
C ARG A 108 13.53 10.26 -6.01
N ALA A 109 13.53 10.71 -7.27
CA ALA A 109 14.34 11.82 -7.75
C ALA A 109 13.70 13.19 -7.46
N ASN A 110 12.49 13.21 -6.87
CA ASN A 110 11.70 14.40 -6.58
C ASN A 110 11.52 15.35 -7.79
N ASN A 111 11.51 14.79 -9.00
CA ASN A 111 11.38 15.57 -10.24
C ASN A 111 10.12 15.24 -11.05
N GLY A 112 9.23 14.43 -10.47
CA GLY A 112 7.97 14.03 -11.11
C GLY A 112 7.17 13.05 -10.27
N GLN A 113 6.03 12.61 -10.79
CA GLN A 113 5.16 11.63 -10.13
C GLN A 113 5.81 10.25 -10.07
N CYS A 114 5.48 9.48 -9.03
CA CYS A 114 5.88 8.08 -8.90
C CYS A 114 5.48 7.29 -10.16
N PRO A 115 6.41 6.53 -10.77
CA PRO A 115 6.17 5.81 -12.02
C PRO A 115 5.12 4.69 -11.90
N MET A 116 4.88 4.17 -10.69
CA MET A 116 3.82 3.20 -10.43
C MET A 116 2.45 3.89 -10.35
N ASP A 117 2.36 5.04 -9.68
CA ASP A 117 1.11 5.80 -9.62
C ASP A 117 0.73 6.36 -10.99
N SER A 118 1.72 6.83 -11.77
CA SER A 118 1.45 7.39 -13.10
C SER A 118 0.91 6.35 -14.08
N SER A 119 1.35 5.08 -13.99
CA SER A 119 0.89 4.01 -14.89
C SER A 119 -0.58 3.65 -14.70
N VAL A 120 -1.16 3.96 -13.54
CA VAL A 120 -2.58 3.68 -13.21
C VAL A 120 -3.43 4.95 -13.11
N THR A 121 -2.97 6.07 -13.66
CA THR A 121 -3.70 7.37 -13.57
C THR A 121 -5.16 7.24 -14.01
N ASN A 122 -5.43 6.52 -15.10
CA ASN A 122 -6.78 6.31 -15.65
C ASN A 122 -7.38 4.94 -15.35
N VAL A 123 -6.69 4.10 -14.57
CA VAL A 123 -7.15 2.76 -14.19
C VAL A 123 -7.83 2.84 -12.82
N TRP A 124 -9.05 2.35 -12.72
CA TRP A 124 -9.83 2.38 -11.47
C TRP A 124 -10.31 1.02 -11.02
N GLU A 125 -10.37 0.04 -11.92
CA GLU A 125 -10.70 -1.35 -11.59
C GLU A 125 -9.50 -2.03 -10.92
N PRO A 126 -9.60 -2.46 -9.65
CA PRO A 126 -8.48 -3.06 -8.92
C PRO A 126 -7.83 -4.25 -9.61
N TYR A 127 -8.63 -5.16 -10.19
CA TYR A 127 -8.08 -6.35 -10.84
C TYR A 127 -7.38 -6.02 -12.16
N GLU A 128 -7.85 -5.02 -12.91
CA GLU A 128 -7.15 -4.50 -14.10
C GLU A 128 -5.80 -3.88 -13.71
N ALA A 129 -5.77 -3.13 -12.61
CA ALA A 129 -4.57 -2.46 -12.13
C ALA A 129 -3.42 -3.42 -11.81
N VAL A 130 -3.72 -4.64 -11.36
CA VAL A 130 -2.70 -5.67 -11.09
C VAL A 130 -1.85 -5.94 -12.33
N GLY A 131 -2.49 -6.14 -13.49
CA GLY A 131 -1.79 -6.39 -14.75
C GLY A 131 -0.88 -5.23 -15.16
N VAL A 132 -1.42 -4.01 -15.14
CA VAL A 132 -0.68 -2.78 -15.46
C VAL A 132 0.52 -2.58 -14.54
N LEU A 133 0.35 -2.83 -13.24
CA LEU A 133 1.40 -2.67 -12.25
C LEU A 133 2.47 -3.77 -12.33
N MET A 134 2.09 -5.01 -12.67
CA MET A 134 3.04 -6.09 -12.97
C MET A 134 3.91 -5.75 -14.18
N ASP A 135 3.30 -5.28 -15.27
CA ASP A 135 4.02 -4.86 -16.48
C ASP A 135 4.97 -3.71 -16.19
N ARG A 136 4.50 -2.70 -15.45
CA ARG A 136 5.32 -1.56 -15.06
C ARG A 136 6.48 -1.98 -14.16
N ALA A 137 6.25 -2.87 -13.21
CA ALA A 137 7.29 -3.40 -12.34
C ALA A 137 8.37 -4.16 -13.13
N ARG A 138 7.98 -4.97 -14.13
CA ARG A 138 8.91 -5.67 -15.03
C ARG A 138 9.77 -4.70 -15.85
N GLN A 139 9.17 -3.66 -16.43
CA GLN A 139 9.91 -2.62 -17.16
C GLN A 139 10.93 -1.88 -16.29
N MET A 140 10.63 -1.74 -14.99
CA MET A 140 11.50 -1.11 -14.00
C MET A 140 12.47 -2.08 -13.34
N SER A 141 12.51 -3.35 -13.78
CA SER A 141 13.34 -4.42 -13.21
C SER A 141 13.13 -4.63 -11.70
N LEU A 142 11.91 -4.37 -11.21
CA LEU A 142 11.49 -4.74 -9.86
C LEU A 142 11.15 -6.24 -9.92
N GLY A 143 11.98 -7.13 -9.38
CA GLY A 143 11.77 -8.58 -9.48
C GLY A 143 10.48 -9.08 -8.79
N VAL A 144 9.35 -9.02 -9.50
CA VAL A 144 8.01 -9.48 -9.11
C VAL A 144 7.58 -10.73 -9.87
#